data_AF-A0A5N6XBZ1-F1
#
_entry.id   AF-A0A5N6XBZ1-F1
#
_cell.length_a   1.000
_cell.length_b   1.000
_cell.length_c   1.000
_cell.angle_alpha   90.00
_cell.angle_beta   90.00
_cell.angle_gamma   90.00
#
_symmetry.space_group_name_H-M   'P 1'
#
loop_
_entity.id
_entity.type
_entity.pdbx_description
1 polymer ?
#
loop_
_entity_poly.entity_id
_entity_poly.type
_entity_poly.pdbx_seq_one_letter_code
_entity_poly.pdbx_strand_id
1 'polypeptide(L)'
;MAQASTLTEDISLEYFPAPTEEDEHPWYCAFRVALDKPLLRIWDSLSAVKPTSKNHIYSRDQFKRLDTFEARAISLSIHAHNNRAPTPFISFTTSVGAARRVAQKRSRKRGSQVLTVINPRVRRAKGRYLLSTVDEMCYYWVRKPHRTFYQDYQDEYLCLWVVGKEEIVGHWKWDKLVEEKGWYQATILPAFRKHDKRFTAHLSAISRSVSVEVCSDTSSSAETISTGQTNGWDEGNSLDSESSPDQHQDLSSEGYSGSLEDYSDPGDSYYEDEANSISFSLNASEED
;
A
#
# COMPACT_ATOMS: atom_id res chain seq x y z
N MET A 1 1.58 49.57 -56.72
CA MET A 1 2.13 49.06 -55.45
C MET A 1 1.01 48.34 -54.73
N ALA A 2 1.05 47.01 -54.66
CA ALA A 2 0.06 46.21 -53.94
C ALA A 2 0.60 45.94 -52.52
N GLN A 3 -0.14 46.35 -51.50
CA GLN A 3 0.13 45.97 -50.11
C GLN A 3 -0.46 44.59 -49.87
N ALA A 4 0.40 43.62 -49.54
CA ALA A 4 -0.01 42.33 -49.03
C ALA A 4 -0.28 42.45 -47.53
N SER A 5 -1.55 42.31 -47.13
CA SER A 5 -1.95 42.17 -45.74
C SER A 5 -1.75 40.71 -45.34
N THR A 6 -0.74 40.43 -44.52
CA THR A 6 -0.58 39.13 -43.87
C THR A 6 -1.52 39.07 -42.67
N LEU A 7 -2.56 38.24 -42.79
CA LEU A 7 -3.39 37.77 -41.69
C LEU A 7 -2.55 36.79 -40.85
N THR A 8 -2.08 37.25 -39.70
CA THR A 8 -1.53 36.37 -38.66
C THR A 8 -2.72 35.83 -37.89
N GLU A 9 -3.11 34.59 -38.16
CA GLU A 9 -4.06 33.86 -37.33
C GLU A 9 -3.42 33.63 -35.95
N ASP A 10 -4.05 34.19 -34.93
CA ASP A 10 -3.69 34.05 -33.53
C ASP A 10 -4.14 32.66 -33.07
N ILE A 11 -3.25 31.67 -33.20
CA ILE A 11 -3.50 30.31 -32.73
C ILE A 11 -3.50 30.36 -31.21
N SER A 12 -4.68 30.21 -30.60
CA SER A 12 -4.80 30.04 -29.15
C SER A 12 -4.00 28.80 -28.75
N LEU A 13 -2.89 29.02 -28.03
CA LEU A 13 -2.18 27.93 -27.36
C LEU A 13 -3.14 27.30 -26.34
N GLU A 14 -3.66 26.11 -26.66
CA GLU A 14 -4.27 25.26 -25.66
C GLU A 14 -3.23 24.96 -24.58
N TYR A 15 -3.47 25.49 -23.37
CA TYR A 15 -2.65 25.18 -22.21
C TYR A 15 -2.93 23.74 -21.78
N PHE A 16 -2.02 22.84 -22.11
CA PHE A 16 -1.99 21.51 -21.51
C PHE A 16 -1.18 21.61 -20.20
N PRO A 17 -1.78 21.34 -19.04
CA PRO A 17 -1.01 21.28 -17.79
C PRO A 17 0.05 20.19 -17.91
N ALA A 18 1.22 20.42 -17.31
CA ALA A 18 2.24 19.39 -17.19
C ALA A 18 1.64 18.13 -16.50
N PRO A 19 2.04 16.92 -16.93
CA PRO A 19 1.57 15.69 -16.31
C PRO A 19 1.88 15.70 -14.81
N THR A 20 0.94 15.22 -14.01
CA THR A 20 1.18 15.04 -12.57
C THR A 20 1.97 13.76 -12.35
N GLU A 21 2.55 13.61 -11.15
CA GLU A 21 3.24 12.38 -10.79
C GLU A 21 2.31 11.15 -10.79
N GLU A 22 1.00 11.34 -10.61
CA GLU A 22 0.04 10.24 -10.75
C GLU A 22 -0.16 9.85 -12.23
N ASP A 23 0.05 10.77 -13.17
CA ASP A 23 -0.02 10.48 -14.62
C ASP A 23 1.23 9.72 -15.09
N GLU A 24 2.40 10.04 -14.54
CA GLU A 24 3.68 9.42 -14.91
C GLU A 24 3.96 8.11 -14.14
N HIS A 25 3.67 8.07 -12.84
CA HIS A 25 3.82 6.90 -11.96
C HIS A 25 2.54 6.64 -11.16
N PRO A 26 1.49 6.10 -11.81
CA PRO A 26 0.19 5.88 -11.17
C PRO A 26 0.26 4.82 -10.09
N TRP A 27 -0.04 5.22 -8.84
CA TRP A 27 -0.13 4.27 -7.73
C TRP A 27 -1.33 3.32 -7.83
N TYR A 28 -2.35 3.68 -8.62
CA TYR A 28 -3.52 2.83 -8.83
C TYR A 28 -3.28 1.65 -9.78
N CYS A 29 -2.26 1.72 -10.63
CA CYS A 29 -2.03 0.73 -11.70
C CYS A 29 -0.87 -0.24 -11.40
N ALA A 30 -0.01 0.08 -10.43
CA ALA A 30 1.23 -0.65 -10.16
C ALA A 30 1.08 -1.96 -9.35
N PHE A 31 -0.13 -2.50 -9.16
CA PHE A 31 -0.34 -3.57 -8.18
C PHE A 31 0.27 -4.93 -8.59
N ARG A 32 1.46 -5.23 -8.08
CA ARG A 32 1.99 -6.60 -7.91
C ARG A 32 1.77 -7.18 -6.51
N VAL A 33 0.94 -6.53 -5.70
CA VAL A 33 0.74 -6.94 -4.30
C VAL A 33 -0.19 -8.15 -4.22
N ALA A 34 0.26 -9.21 -3.54
CA ALA A 34 -0.55 -10.38 -3.23
C ALA A 34 -1.63 -10.02 -2.19
N LEU A 35 -2.84 -9.70 -2.66
CA LEU A 35 -3.95 -9.25 -1.80
C LEU A 35 -4.65 -10.39 -1.04
N ASP A 36 -4.30 -11.64 -1.35
CA ASP A 36 -4.77 -12.85 -0.68
C ASP A 36 -4.10 -13.07 0.69
N LYS A 37 -3.09 -12.25 1.03
CA LYS A 37 -2.36 -12.33 2.29
C LYS A 37 -2.70 -11.17 3.23
N PRO A 38 -2.74 -11.43 4.55
CA PRO A 38 -2.84 -10.36 5.54
C PRO A 38 -1.58 -9.49 5.56
N LEU A 39 -1.77 -8.21 5.85
CA LEU A 39 -0.68 -7.28 6.17
C LEU A 39 -0.56 -7.11 7.68
N LEU A 40 0.67 -7.20 8.19
CA LEU A 40 1.00 -7.28 9.60
C LEU A 40 1.73 -6.01 10.06
N ARG A 41 1.37 -5.46 11.23
CA ARG A 41 2.09 -4.35 11.86
C ARG A 41 2.21 -4.54 13.36
N ILE A 42 3.44 -4.41 13.85
CA ILE A 42 3.74 -4.39 15.28
C ILE A 42 3.78 -2.95 15.79
N TRP A 43 3.10 -2.70 16.90
CA TRP A 43 3.14 -1.42 17.60
C TRP A 43 3.05 -1.63 19.12
N ASP A 44 3.31 -0.56 19.86
CA ASP A 44 3.25 -0.49 21.33
C ASP A 44 2.81 0.89 21.81
N SER A 45 2.77 1.10 23.12
CA SER A 45 2.35 2.37 23.72
C SER A 45 3.19 3.58 23.27
N LEU A 46 4.47 3.36 22.92
CA LEU A 46 5.41 4.39 22.47
C LEU A 46 5.40 4.57 20.95
N SER A 47 4.60 3.80 20.21
CA SER A 47 4.52 3.92 18.76
C SER A 47 3.75 5.17 18.38
N ALA A 48 4.35 6.02 17.54
CA ALA A 48 3.72 7.25 17.05
C ALA A 48 2.49 6.96 16.16
N VAL A 49 2.49 5.84 15.46
CA VAL A 49 1.38 5.39 14.61
C VAL A 49 0.81 4.08 15.15
N LYS A 50 -0.40 4.17 15.72
CA LYS A 50 -1.15 3.09 16.36
C LYS A 50 -2.67 3.31 16.23
N PRO A 51 -3.50 2.26 16.42
CA PRO A 51 -4.96 2.39 16.36
C PRO A 51 -5.50 3.37 17.41
N THR A 52 -6.47 4.17 16.98
CA THR A 52 -7.28 5.05 17.85
C THR A 52 -8.39 4.27 18.55
N SER A 53 -9.10 4.91 19.49
CA SER A 53 -10.29 4.33 20.14
C SER A 53 -11.41 3.95 19.16
N LYS A 54 -11.48 4.62 18.00
CA LYS A 54 -12.42 4.32 16.91
C LYS A 54 -11.89 3.26 15.94
N ASN A 55 -10.80 2.58 16.27
CA ASN A 55 -10.14 1.60 15.44
C ASN A 55 -9.71 2.13 14.05
N HIS A 56 -9.16 3.33 14.00
CA HIS A 56 -8.51 3.87 12.80
C HIS A 56 -7.02 4.05 13.08
N ILE A 57 -6.16 3.86 12.07
CA ILE A 57 -4.73 4.16 12.16
C ILE A 57 -4.45 5.31 11.21
N TYR A 58 -3.86 6.38 11.72
CA TYR A 58 -3.50 7.55 10.93
C TYR A 58 -2.00 7.64 10.79
N SER A 59 -1.53 8.05 9.61
CA SER A 59 -0.15 8.46 9.40
C SER A 59 0.17 9.68 10.27
N ARG A 60 1.46 9.98 10.41
CA ARG A 60 1.88 11.17 11.17
C ARG A 60 1.64 12.46 10.40
N ASP A 61 1.57 12.37 9.07
CA ASP A 61 1.22 13.47 8.19
C ASP A 61 0.05 13.07 7.27
N GLN A 62 -1.17 13.43 7.67
CA GLN A 62 -2.39 13.00 6.98
C GLN A 62 -2.75 13.89 5.78
N PHE A 63 -2.13 15.06 5.68
CA PHE A 63 -2.52 16.11 4.73
C PHE A 63 -1.41 16.41 3.72
N LYS A 64 -0.22 15.78 3.87
CA LYS A 64 0.84 15.85 2.85
C LYS A 64 0.30 15.43 1.48
N ARG A 65 0.36 16.37 0.55
CA ARG A 65 0.14 16.13 -0.88
C ARG A 65 1.35 15.40 -1.46
N LEU A 66 1.07 14.50 -2.39
CA LEU A 66 2.03 13.59 -3.03
C LEU A 66 1.77 13.58 -4.55
N ASP A 67 1.51 14.75 -5.10
CA ASP A 67 1.15 15.01 -6.49
C ASP A 67 2.36 15.32 -7.40
N THR A 68 3.55 15.47 -6.80
CA THR A 68 4.81 15.66 -7.52
C THR A 68 5.80 14.54 -7.20
N PHE A 69 6.69 14.27 -8.16
CA PHE A 69 7.83 13.36 -8.00
C PHE A 69 8.61 13.66 -6.72
N GLU A 70 8.99 14.92 -6.54
CA GLU A 70 9.78 15.40 -5.41
C GLU A 70 9.06 15.14 -4.08
N ALA A 71 7.76 15.45 -3.99
CA ALA A 71 7.00 15.24 -2.76
C ALA A 71 6.94 13.76 -2.37
N ARG A 72 6.82 12.86 -3.35
CA ARG A 72 6.86 11.40 -3.13
C ARG A 72 8.25 10.92 -2.74
N ALA A 73 9.28 11.30 -3.50
CA ALA A 73 10.67 10.91 -3.26
C ALA A 73 11.17 11.34 -1.88
N ILE A 74 10.96 12.62 -1.51
CA ILE A 74 11.38 13.16 -0.20
C ILE A 74 10.62 12.45 0.93
N SER A 75 9.29 12.35 0.81
CA SER A 75 8.49 11.71 1.86
C SER A 75 8.90 10.25 2.07
N LEU A 76 9.20 9.53 0.98
CA LEU A 76 9.64 8.14 1.01
C LEU A 76 11.03 8.01 1.61
N SER A 77 11.96 8.89 1.23
CA SER A 77 13.32 8.92 1.79
C SER A 77 13.30 9.13 3.31
N ILE A 78 12.51 10.11 3.79
CA ILE A 78 12.32 10.36 5.21
C ILE A 78 11.75 9.12 5.92
N HIS A 79 10.78 8.44 5.29
CA HIS A 79 10.15 7.26 5.87
C HIS A 79 11.12 6.07 5.95
N ALA A 80 11.83 5.77 4.87
CA ALA A 80 12.75 4.63 4.76
C ALA A 80 13.91 4.72 5.77
N HIS A 81 14.43 5.93 5.98
CA HIS A 81 15.51 6.19 6.95
C HIS A 81 15.03 6.25 8.41
N ASN A 82 13.73 6.05 8.65
CA ASN A 82 13.11 6.13 9.97
C ASN A 82 13.46 7.45 10.68
N ASN A 83 13.51 8.54 9.90
CA ASN A 83 13.70 9.87 10.44
C ASN A 83 12.51 10.20 11.35
N ARG A 84 12.77 10.92 12.44
CA ARG A 84 11.72 11.29 13.40
C ARG A 84 10.67 12.23 12.81
N ALA A 85 10.86 12.74 11.59
CA ALA A 85 9.91 13.57 10.88
C ALA A 85 8.60 12.81 10.54
N PRO A 86 7.44 13.48 10.63
CA PRO A 86 6.16 12.94 10.16
C PRO A 86 6.19 12.60 8.67
N THR A 87 5.54 11.50 8.29
CA THR A 87 5.35 11.10 6.89
C THR A 87 3.92 10.58 6.67
N PRO A 88 3.44 10.59 5.41
CA PRO A 88 2.09 10.12 5.08
C PRO A 88 1.95 8.59 5.02
N PHE A 89 3.03 7.85 5.26
CA PHE A 89 3.03 6.40 5.14
C PHE A 89 2.83 5.69 6.49
N ILE A 90 2.15 4.54 6.42
CA ILE A 90 1.99 3.57 7.50
C ILE A 90 2.51 2.24 6.99
N SER A 91 3.66 1.80 7.51
CA SER A 91 4.31 0.57 7.07
C SER A 91 3.67 -0.69 7.67
N PHE A 92 3.51 -1.70 6.83
CA PHE A 92 3.08 -3.05 7.15
C PHE A 92 4.02 -4.05 6.50
N THR A 93 3.94 -5.32 6.91
CA THR A 93 4.69 -6.39 6.28
C THR A 93 3.85 -7.64 6.01
N THR A 94 4.17 -8.38 4.94
CA THR A 94 3.67 -9.74 4.71
C THR A 94 4.48 -10.80 5.44
N SER A 95 5.69 -10.47 5.90
CA SER A 95 6.62 -11.43 6.50
C SER A 95 6.31 -11.67 7.97
N VAL A 96 5.91 -12.91 8.28
CA VAL A 96 5.76 -13.39 9.66
C VAL A 96 7.10 -13.28 10.41
N GLY A 97 8.20 -13.56 9.72
CA GLY A 97 9.55 -13.43 10.26
C GLY A 97 9.89 -11.99 10.62
N ALA A 98 9.62 -11.04 9.73
CA ALA A 98 9.84 -9.61 10.00
C ALA A 98 8.99 -9.11 11.17
N ALA A 99 7.69 -9.42 11.20
CA ALA A 99 6.81 -9.06 12.31
C ALA A 99 7.32 -9.63 13.64
N ARG A 100 7.74 -10.90 13.67
CA ARG A 100 8.32 -11.54 14.86
C ARG A 100 9.59 -10.85 15.33
N ARG A 101 10.53 -10.57 14.41
CA ARG A 101 11.79 -9.88 14.73
C ARG A 101 11.54 -8.50 15.33
N VAL A 102 10.63 -7.71 14.75
CA VAL A 102 10.27 -6.38 15.27
C VAL A 102 9.72 -6.47 16.69
N ALA A 103 8.77 -7.39 16.92
CA ALA A 103 8.17 -7.55 18.24
C ALA A 103 9.18 -8.00 19.31
N GLN A 104 10.02 -9.00 19.02
CA GLN A 104 11.06 -9.47 19.94
C GLN A 104 12.11 -8.42 20.25
N LYS A 105 12.49 -7.62 19.24
CA LYS A 105 13.48 -6.57 19.41
C LYS A 105 12.94 -5.42 20.27
N ARG A 106 11.72 -4.98 20.00
CA ARG A 106 11.08 -3.86 20.72
C ARG A 106 10.70 -4.24 22.14
N SER A 107 10.23 -5.48 22.38
CA SER A 107 9.78 -5.90 23.71
C SER A 107 10.86 -5.78 24.78
N ARG A 108 12.14 -5.99 24.42
CA ARG A 108 13.31 -5.82 25.32
C ARG A 108 13.44 -4.43 25.93
N LYS A 109 13.01 -3.38 25.21
CA LYS A 109 13.16 -1.97 25.63
C LYS A 109 11.83 -1.27 25.91
N ARG A 110 10.76 -1.68 25.24
CA ARG A 110 9.49 -0.93 25.14
C ARG A 110 8.30 -1.69 25.74
N GLY A 111 8.52 -2.91 26.24
CA GLY A 111 7.50 -3.71 26.89
C GLY A 111 6.50 -4.34 25.91
N SER A 112 5.25 -4.50 26.35
CA SER A 112 4.24 -5.31 25.64
C SER A 112 3.94 -4.75 24.25
N GLN A 113 3.96 -5.65 23.26
CA GLN A 113 3.73 -5.34 21.86
C GLN A 113 2.33 -5.81 21.45
N VAL A 114 1.78 -5.19 20.41
CA VAL A 114 0.49 -5.56 19.81
C VAL A 114 0.68 -5.77 18.32
N LEU A 115 0.21 -6.90 17.81
CA LEU A 115 0.07 -7.15 16.39
C LEU A 115 -1.27 -6.62 15.90
N THR A 116 -1.26 -5.81 14.85
CA THR A 116 -2.44 -5.46 14.06
C THR A 116 -2.37 -6.12 12.72
N VAL A 117 -3.50 -6.66 12.28
CA VAL A 117 -3.63 -7.28 10.97
C VAL A 117 -4.70 -6.58 10.16
N ILE A 118 -4.41 -6.32 8.89
CA ILE A 118 -5.34 -5.67 7.97
C ILE A 118 -5.56 -6.51 6.71
N ASN A 119 -6.72 -6.33 6.09
CA ASN A 119 -7.10 -6.94 4.82
C ASN A 119 -6.85 -5.96 3.66
N PRO A 120 -5.80 -6.17 2.83
CA PRO A 120 -5.49 -5.28 1.73
C PRO A 120 -6.55 -5.28 0.62
N ARG A 121 -7.40 -6.32 0.51
CA ARG A 121 -8.53 -6.31 -0.44
C ARG A 121 -9.57 -5.25 -0.12
N VAL A 122 -9.84 -5.02 1.17
CA VAL A 122 -10.78 -3.96 1.60
C VAL A 122 -10.21 -2.61 1.22
N ARG A 123 -8.91 -2.41 1.41
CA ARG A 123 -8.21 -1.19 1.05
C ARG A 123 -8.34 -0.89 -0.45
N ARG A 124 -8.07 -1.88 -1.30
CA ARG A 124 -8.25 -1.77 -2.75
C ARG A 124 -9.70 -1.45 -3.13
N ALA A 125 -10.67 -2.15 -2.54
CA ALA A 125 -12.08 -1.93 -2.86
C ALA A 125 -12.59 -0.54 -2.43
N LYS A 126 -11.94 0.09 -1.44
CA LYS A 126 -12.17 1.48 -1.04
C LYS A 126 -11.39 2.49 -1.88
N GLY A 127 -10.66 2.02 -2.88
CA GLY A 127 -9.88 2.87 -3.75
C GLY A 127 -8.69 3.55 -3.07
N ARG A 128 -8.12 2.91 -2.05
CA ARG A 128 -6.99 3.44 -1.29
C ARG A 128 -5.70 2.80 -1.75
N TYR A 129 -4.66 3.62 -1.90
CA TYR A 129 -3.34 3.21 -2.35
C TYR A 129 -2.62 2.28 -1.36
N LEU A 130 -2.01 1.24 -1.90
CA LEU A 130 -1.14 0.29 -1.19
C LEU A 130 0.12 0.09 -2.03
N LEU A 131 1.26 0.53 -1.50
CA LEU A 131 2.51 0.59 -2.26
C LEU A 131 3.47 -0.49 -1.81
N SER A 132 4.27 -1.01 -2.73
CA SER A 132 5.43 -1.86 -2.44
C SER A 132 6.60 -0.95 -2.08
N THR A 133 7.14 -1.07 -0.86
CA THR A 133 8.21 -0.16 -0.42
C THR A 133 9.43 -0.25 -1.33
N VAL A 134 9.81 -1.46 -1.75
CA VAL A 134 10.98 -1.67 -2.59
C VAL A 134 10.80 -1.09 -4.00
N ASP A 135 9.61 -1.24 -4.60
CA ASP A 135 9.37 -0.74 -5.96
C ASP A 135 9.41 0.79 -5.99
N GLU A 136 8.79 1.44 -5.00
CA GLU A 136 8.80 2.89 -4.87
C GLU A 136 10.21 3.42 -4.58
N MET A 137 10.97 2.76 -3.70
CA MET A 137 12.35 3.19 -3.41
C MET A 137 13.24 3.07 -4.64
N CYS A 138 13.07 2.01 -5.44
CA CYS A 138 13.79 1.84 -6.70
C CYS A 138 13.41 2.92 -7.73
N TYR A 139 12.12 3.22 -7.87
CA TYR A 139 11.63 4.21 -8.83
C TYR A 139 12.14 5.63 -8.51
N TYR A 140 12.01 6.06 -7.25
CA TYR A 140 12.45 7.38 -6.80
C TYR A 140 13.94 7.46 -6.48
N TRP A 141 14.72 6.41 -6.76
CA TRP A 141 16.15 6.34 -6.44
C TRP A 141 16.47 6.63 -4.97
N VAL A 142 15.54 6.27 -4.07
CA VAL A 142 15.70 6.47 -2.63
C VAL A 142 16.78 5.52 -2.12
N ARG A 143 17.87 6.09 -1.60
CA ARG A 143 18.95 5.32 -1.01
C ARG A 143 18.43 4.44 0.12
N LYS A 144 18.92 3.21 0.17
CA LYS A 144 18.68 2.30 1.28
C LYS A 144 19.42 2.81 2.53
N PRO A 145 18.84 2.70 3.73
CA PRO A 145 19.55 3.01 4.97
C PRO A 145 20.85 2.20 5.13
N HIS A 146 21.77 2.73 5.94
CA HIS A 146 23.06 2.09 6.18
C HIS A 146 22.91 0.65 6.70
N ARG A 147 23.67 -0.29 6.10
CA ARG A 147 23.62 -1.74 6.39
C ARG A 147 22.26 -2.41 6.13
N THR A 148 21.46 -1.86 5.23
CA THR A 148 20.27 -2.55 4.70
C THR A 148 20.44 -2.85 3.22
N PHE A 149 19.67 -3.78 2.69
CA PHE A 149 19.56 -4.09 1.28
C PHE A 149 18.13 -3.87 0.81
N TYR A 150 17.91 -3.60 -0.48
CA TYR A 150 16.54 -3.53 -1.03
C TYR A 150 15.75 -4.82 -0.78
N GLN A 151 16.44 -5.97 -0.67
CA GLN A 151 15.82 -7.24 -0.29
C GLN A 151 15.13 -7.19 1.08
N ASP A 152 15.61 -6.36 2.01
CA ASP A 152 15.04 -6.22 3.34
C ASP A 152 13.64 -5.59 3.32
N TYR A 153 13.28 -4.92 2.21
CA TYR A 153 12.01 -4.22 1.99
C TYR A 153 11.03 -4.99 1.09
N GLN A 154 11.39 -6.19 0.60
CA GLN A 154 10.54 -6.97 -0.33
C GLN A 154 9.18 -7.35 0.27
N ASP A 155 9.15 -7.53 1.59
CA ASP A 155 7.94 -7.84 2.33
C ASP A 155 7.31 -6.60 2.97
N GLU A 156 7.80 -5.38 2.69
CA GLU A 156 7.29 -4.14 3.28
C GLU A 156 6.36 -3.40 2.32
N TYR A 157 5.23 -2.97 2.87
CA TYR A 157 4.17 -2.27 2.13
C TYR A 157 3.74 -1.01 2.85
N LEU A 158 3.44 0.04 2.09
CA LEU A 158 3.04 1.34 2.60
C LEU A 158 1.55 1.58 2.37
N CYS A 159 0.83 1.79 3.46
CA CYS A 159 -0.53 2.33 3.42
C CYS A 159 -0.47 3.86 3.57
N LEU A 160 -1.03 4.59 2.61
CA LEU A 160 -1.14 6.05 2.67
C LEU A 160 -2.24 6.57 3.59
N TRP A 161 -1.91 7.63 4.33
CA TRP A 161 -2.70 8.51 5.21
C TRP A 161 -3.51 7.84 6.32
N VAL A 162 -4.36 6.88 5.98
CA VAL A 162 -5.28 6.24 6.92
C VAL A 162 -5.51 4.77 6.58
N VAL A 163 -5.57 3.95 7.62
CA VAL A 163 -6.17 2.62 7.61
C VAL A 163 -7.47 2.69 8.39
N GLY A 164 -8.58 2.42 7.69
CA GLY A 164 -9.91 2.47 8.29
C GLY A 164 -10.25 1.23 9.11
N LYS A 165 -11.23 1.36 10.01
CA LYS A 165 -11.70 0.25 10.87
C LYS A 165 -12.14 -1.01 10.12
N GLU A 166 -12.65 -0.85 8.91
CA GLU A 166 -13.11 -1.95 8.05
C GLU A 166 -11.96 -2.70 7.38
N GLU A 167 -10.78 -2.07 7.26
CA GLU A 167 -9.59 -2.75 6.77
C GLU A 167 -8.98 -3.64 7.86
N ILE A 168 -9.26 -3.36 9.13
CA ILE A 168 -8.63 -4.02 10.27
C ILE A 168 -9.34 -5.34 10.59
N VAL A 169 -8.59 -6.43 10.46
CA VAL A 169 -9.05 -7.78 10.84
C VAL A 169 -9.09 -7.93 12.36
N GLY A 170 -8.09 -7.38 13.05
CA GLY A 170 -8.04 -7.40 14.51
C GLY A 170 -6.70 -6.96 15.09
N HIS A 171 -6.64 -7.04 16.42
CA HIS A 171 -5.44 -6.78 17.21
C HIS A 171 -5.22 -7.91 18.21
N TRP A 172 -3.97 -8.30 18.39
CA TRP A 172 -3.58 -9.36 19.31
C TRP A 172 -2.40 -8.88 20.16
N LYS A 173 -2.51 -9.06 21.48
CA LYS A 173 -1.36 -8.88 22.37
C LYS A 173 -0.30 -9.89 21.98
N TRP A 174 0.88 -9.40 21.63
CA TRP A 174 1.95 -10.22 21.07
C TRP A 174 2.34 -11.35 22.02
N ASP A 175 2.51 -11.03 23.31
CA ASP A 175 2.97 -11.98 24.32
C ASP A 175 2.04 -13.19 24.43
N LYS A 176 0.71 -12.99 24.32
CA LYS A 176 -0.28 -14.07 24.31
C LYS A 176 -0.36 -14.80 22.97
N LEU A 177 -0.17 -14.07 21.87
CA LEU A 177 -0.27 -14.65 20.53
C LEU A 177 0.86 -15.65 20.28
N VAL A 178 2.08 -15.35 20.73
CA VAL A 178 3.25 -16.21 20.49
C VAL A 178 3.30 -17.48 21.33
N GLU A 179 2.49 -17.57 22.40
CA GLU A 179 2.31 -18.81 23.18
C GLU A 179 1.70 -19.92 22.31
N GLU A 180 0.91 -19.56 21.30
CA GLU A 180 0.33 -20.51 20.35
C GLU A 180 1.35 -20.89 19.26
N LYS A 181 1.70 -22.19 19.21
CA LYS A 181 2.56 -22.72 18.16
C LYS A 181 1.89 -22.54 16.80
N GLY A 182 2.57 -21.88 15.88
CA GLY A 182 2.00 -21.61 14.55
C GLY A 182 0.85 -20.59 14.58
N TRP A 183 0.86 -19.65 15.53
CA TRP A 183 -0.15 -18.59 15.70
C TRP A 183 -0.59 -17.90 14.39
N TYR A 184 0.32 -17.78 13.41
CA TYR A 184 -0.03 -17.19 12.13
C TYR A 184 -1.04 -18.06 11.37
N GLN A 185 -0.78 -19.37 11.26
CA GLN A 185 -1.68 -20.33 10.62
C GLN A 185 -2.91 -20.64 11.48
N ALA A 186 -2.75 -20.71 12.81
CA ALA A 186 -3.80 -21.14 13.72
C ALA A 186 -4.80 -20.03 14.09
N THR A 187 -4.33 -18.78 14.23
CA THR A 187 -5.16 -17.65 14.68
C THR A 187 -5.33 -16.58 13.60
N ILE A 188 -4.24 -16.12 12.97
CA ILE A 188 -4.30 -14.97 12.06
C ILE A 188 -4.95 -15.32 10.72
N LEU A 189 -4.54 -16.39 10.05
CA LEU A 189 -5.11 -16.78 8.76
C LEU A 189 -6.62 -17.11 8.86
N PRO A 190 -7.12 -17.83 9.88
CA PRO A 190 -8.55 -18.05 10.03
C PRO A 190 -9.33 -16.76 10.29
N ALA A 191 -8.80 -15.85 11.13
CA ALA A 191 -9.41 -14.55 11.37
C ALA A 191 -9.48 -13.72 10.08
N PHE A 192 -8.39 -13.69 9.31
CA PHE A 192 -8.31 -13.02 8.02
C PHE A 192 -9.32 -13.59 7.01
N ARG A 193 -9.38 -14.92 6.84
CA ARG A 193 -10.34 -15.58 5.95
C ARG A 193 -11.79 -15.30 6.35
N LYS A 194 -12.09 -15.30 7.66
CA LYS A 194 -13.43 -14.95 8.16
C LYS A 194 -13.79 -13.50 7.85
N HIS A 195 -12.83 -12.59 8.01
CA HIS A 195 -13.01 -11.18 7.68
C HIS A 195 -13.22 -10.98 6.17
N ASP A 196 -12.42 -11.64 5.34
CA ASP A 196 -12.52 -11.57 3.88
C ASP A 196 -13.85 -12.14 3.34
N LYS A 197 -14.33 -13.26 3.90
CA LYS A 197 -15.65 -13.83 3.60
C LYS A 197 -16.78 -12.85 3.92
N ARG A 198 -16.72 -12.21 5.10
CA ARG A 198 -17.71 -11.19 5.51
C ARG A 198 -17.71 -10.00 4.57
N PHE A 199 -16.53 -9.51 4.21
CA PHE A 199 -16.37 -8.41 3.28
C PHE A 199 -16.95 -8.75 1.89
N THR A 200 -16.62 -9.93 1.36
CA THR A 200 -17.14 -10.40 0.07
C THR A 200 -18.66 -10.53 0.09
N ALA A 201 -19.23 -11.11 1.14
CA ALA A 201 -20.69 -11.22 1.29
C ALA A 201 -21.39 -9.85 1.33
N HIS A 202 -20.77 -8.86 1.97
CA HIS A 202 -21.29 -7.49 2.01
C HIS A 202 -21.28 -6.83 0.63
N LEU A 203 -20.20 -6.98 -0.15
CA LEU A 203 -20.13 -6.49 -1.52
C LEU A 203 -21.18 -7.16 -2.42
N SER A 204 -21.38 -8.47 -2.31
CA SER A 204 -22.43 -9.18 -3.06
C SER A 204 -23.83 -8.69 -2.71
N ALA A 205 -24.09 -8.38 -1.43
CA ALA A 205 -25.38 -7.85 -0.99
C ALA A 205 -25.64 -6.45 -1.59
N ILE A 206 -24.64 -5.57 -1.60
CA ILE A 206 -24.74 -4.24 -2.22
C ILE A 206 -24.98 -4.36 -3.72
N SER A 207 -24.24 -5.22 -4.42
CA SER A 207 -24.43 -5.42 -5.86
C SER A 207 -25.86 -5.89 -6.18
N ARG A 208 -26.41 -6.81 -5.37
CA ARG A 208 -27.80 -7.27 -5.52
C ARG A 208 -28.83 -6.17 -5.23
N SER A 209 -28.59 -5.28 -4.28
CA SER A 209 -29.52 -4.18 -4.00
C SER A 209 -29.53 -3.12 -5.10
N VAL A 210 -28.34 -2.78 -5.64
CA VAL A 210 -28.24 -1.83 -6.76
C VAL A 210 -28.90 -2.37 -8.03
N SER A 211 -28.81 -3.68 -8.30
CA SER A 211 -29.52 -4.31 -9.43
C SER A 211 -31.05 -4.29 -9.31
N VAL A 212 -31.62 -4.15 -8.11
CA VAL A 212 -33.08 -4.14 -7.91
C VAL A 212 -33.67 -2.74 -8.09
N GLU A 213 -32.93 -1.68 -7.76
CA GLU A 213 -33.40 -0.30 -7.92
C GLU A 213 -33.39 0.18 -9.38
N VAL A 214 -32.50 -0.33 -10.24
CA VAL A 214 -32.44 0.06 -11.67
C VAL A 214 -33.57 -0.56 -12.51
N CYS A 215 -34.29 -1.57 -12.01
CA CYS A 215 -35.35 -2.25 -12.77
C CYS A 215 -36.78 -1.76 -12.45
N SER A 216 -36.96 -0.66 -11.71
CA SER A 216 -38.30 -0.26 -11.24
C SER A 216 -38.95 0.92 -11.97
N ASP A 217 -38.26 1.62 -12.88
CA ASP A 217 -38.84 2.75 -13.62
C ASP A 217 -38.67 2.60 -15.14
N THR A 218 -39.39 1.65 -15.73
CA THR A 218 -40.00 1.79 -17.07
C THR A 218 -40.94 0.61 -17.33
N SER A 219 -42.24 0.86 -17.21
CA SER A 219 -43.28 -0.09 -17.59
C SER A 219 -43.78 0.20 -19.00
N SER A 220 -44.00 -0.88 -19.77
CA SER A 220 -44.83 -1.00 -20.98
C SER A 220 -44.19 -0.49 -22.29
N SER A 221 -44.19 -1.19 -23.42
CA SER A 221 -44.90 -2.38 -23.89
C SER A 221 -44.14 -2.94 -25.11
N ALA A 222 -44.16 -4.26 -25.32
CA ALA A 222 -44.37 -4.94 -26.61
C ALA A 222 -43.93 -6.41 -26.53
N GLU A 223 -44.90 -7.31 -26.53
CA GLU A 223 -44.70 -8.69 -27.00
C GLU A 223 -44.55 -8.67 -28.52
N THR A 224 -43.57 -9.40 -29.07
CA THR A 224 -43.81 -10.42 -30.11
C THR A 224 -42.57 -11.32 -30.29
N ILE A 225 -42.81 -12.59 -30.02
CA ILE A 225 -42.22 -13.86 -30.50
C ILE A 225 -41.20 -13.77 -31.66
N SER A 226 -40.02 -14.39 -31.50
CA SER A 226 -39.44 -15.31 -32.51
C SER A 226 -38.29 -16.15 -31.97
N THR A 227 -38.57 -17.43 -31.78
CA THR A 227 -37.81 -18.63 -32.16
C THR A 227 -36.33 -18.48 -32.56
N GLY A 228 -35.45 -19.29 -31.93
CA GLY A 228 -34.30 -19.85 -32.65
C GLY A 228 -33.01 -20.09 -31.85
N GLN A 229 -32.74 -21.38 -31.60
CA GLN A 229 -31.42 -22.01 -31.54
C GLN A 229 -30.57 -21.92 -30.26
N THR A 230 -30.74 -22.99 -29.48
CA THR A 230 -29.71 -23.78 -28.80
C THR A 230 -28.39 -23.89 -29.56
N ASN A 231 -27.27 -23.70 -28.86
CA ASN A 231 -25.97 -24.38 -28.97
C ASN A 231 -25.26 -24.02 -27.63
N GLY A 232 -24.98 -24.90 -26.68
CA GLY A 232 -24.49 -26.27 -26.81
C GLY A 232 -22.96 -26.26 -26.81
N TRP A 233 -22.33 -25.96 -25.67
CA TRP A 233 -20.92 -26.25 -25.39
C TRP A 233 -20.78 -26.61 -23.91
N ASP A 234 -20.91 -27.91 -23.67
CA ASP A 234 -20.40 -28.61 -22.49
C ASP A 234 -19.13 -29.32 -22.98
N GLU A 235 -18.02 -29.16 -22.26
CA GLU A 235 -16.78 -29.96 -22.19
C GLU A 235 -15.72 -29.00 -21.63
N GLY A 236 -15.16 -29.19 -20.43
CA GLY A 236 -14.66 -30.44 -19.89
C GLY A 236 -13.13 -30.32 -19.85
N ASN A 237 -12.58 -29.88 -18.71
CA ASN A 237 -11.34 -30.49 -18.21
C ASN A 237 -11.09 -30.13 -16.74
N SER A 238 -11.31 -31.16 -15.93
CA SER A 238 -10.67 -31.42 -14.65
C SER A 238 -9.17 -31.57 -14.87
N LEU A 239 -8.34 -30.82 -14.15
CA LEU A 239 -7.06 -31.32 -13.67
C LEU A 239 -6.75 -30.71 -12.31
N ASP A 240 -6.92 -31.56 -11.30
CA ASP A 240 -6.26 -31.49 -10.02
C ASP A 240 -4.75 -31.24 -10.20
N SER A 241 -4.21 -30.32 -9.42
CA SER A 241 -2.80 -30.35 -9.07
C SER A 241 -2.65 -29.83 -7.65
N GLU A 242 -2.79 -30.77 -6.73
CA GLU A 242 -2.19 -30.69 -5.42
C GLU A 242 -0.68 -30.44 -5.58
N SER A 243 -0.21 -29.27 -5.17
CA SER A 243 1.19 -29.11 -4.77
C SER A 243 1.21 -28.68 -3.32
N SER A 244 1.41 -29.66 -2.45
CA SER A 244 1.82 -29.46 -1.06
C SER A 244 3.17 -28.73 -0.99
N PRO A 245 3.46 -28.05 0.14
CA PRO A 245 4.45 -26.99 0.21
C PRO A 245 5.86 -27.56 0.40
N ASP A 246 6.76 -27.24 -0.52
CA ASP A 246 8.16 -27.63 -0.39
C ASP A 246 8.89 -26.70 0.60
N GLN A 247 9.60 -27.38 1.50
CA GLN A 247 10.37 -26.81 2.59
C GLN A 247 11.65 -26.18 2.04
N HIS A 248 11.72 -24.85 1.99
CA HIS A 248 13.02 -24.19 1.89
C HIS A 248 13.58 -23.92 3.29
N GLN A 249 14.62 -24.69 3.57
CA GLN A 249 15.47 -24.63 4.74
C GLN A 249 16.19 -23.28 4.84
N ASP A 250 16.36 -22.84 6.08
CA ASP A 250 17.17 -21.73 6.54
C ASP A 250 18.56 -21.68 5.89
N LEU A 251 18.91 -20.57 5.23
CA LEU A 251 20.28 -20.03 5.19
C LEU A 251 20.25 -18.50 4.96
N SER A 252 20.65 -17.76 6.00
CA SER A 252 21.48 -16.54 6.00
C SER A 252 21.21 -15.38 5.02
N SER A 253 20.85 -14.22 5.55
CA SER A 253 21.76 -13.05 5.54
C SER A 253 21.22 -11.94 6.46
N GLU A 254 22.13 -11.33 7.22
CA GLU A 254 21.83 -10.24 8.14
C GLU A 254 21.55 -8.94 7.38
N GLY A 255 20.30 -8.46 7.46
CA GLY A 255 19.85 -7.22 6.84
C GLY A 255 18.56 -6.75 7.48
N TYR A 256 18.66 -6.16 8.68
CA TYR A 256 17.68 -5.16 9.15
C TYR A 256 18.34 -4.39 10.29
N SER A 257 19.11 -3.39 9.88
CA SER A 257 19.70 -2.36 10.72
C SER A 257 18.60 -1.56 11.44
N GLY A 258 18.11 -2.12 12.55
CA GLY A 258 17.43 -1.35 13.58
C GLY A 258 18.40 -1.06 14.72
N SER A 259 19.36 -0.18 14.50
CA SER A 259 20.11 0.47 15.57
C SER A 259 20.39 1.85 15.01
N LEU A 260 19.85 2.92 15.60
CA LEU A 260 20.53 3.54 16.72
C LEU A 260 19.63 4.58 17.39
N GLU A 261 19.07 4.27 18.56
CA GLU A 261 18.62 5.30 19.51
C GLU A 261 19.58 5.26 20.68
N ASP A 262 20.75 5.88 20.48
CA ASP A 262 21.55 6.59 21.50
C ASP A 262 22.78 7.22 20.81
N TYR A 263 22.61 8.34 20.10
CA TYR A 263 23.68 9.30 19.86
C TYR A 263 23.08 10.70 19.96
N SER A 264 23.52 11.43 20.98
CA SER A 264 23.60 12.88 20.91
C SER A 264 24.72 13.21 19.92
N ASP A 265 24.38 13.57 18.68
CA ASP A 265 25.32 14.16 17.72
C ASP A 265 24.61 15.34 17.02
N PRO A 266 25.15 16.57 17.06
CA PRO A 266 24.50 17.75 16.50
C PRO A 266 24.80 17.83 15.00
N GLY A 267 23.84 17.46 14.16
CA GLY A 267 24.02 17.48 12.71
C GLY A 267 22.75 17.15 11.94
N ASP A 268 21.66 17.87 12.21
CA ASP A 268 20.34 17.69 11.58
C ASP A 268 20.26 18.24 10.13
N SER A 269 21.38 18.56 9.46
CA SER A 269 21.38 19.19 8.12
C SER A 269 21.59 18.22 6.95
N TYR A 270 22.22 17.06 7.15
CA TYR A 270 22.70 16.24 6.04
C TYR A 270 21.59 15.64 5.15
N TYR A 271 20.42 15.35 5.74
CA TYR A 271 19.31 14.72 5.00
C TYR A 271 18.32 15.73 4.42
N GLU A 272 18.25 16.95 4.97
CA GLU A 272 17.63 18.06 4.27
C GLU A 272 18.48 18.44 3.05
N ASP A 273 19.81 18.41 3.17
CA ASP A 273 20.73 18.60 2.04
C ASP A 273 20.59 17.51 0.95
N GLU A 274 20.28 16.26 1.29
CA GLU A 274 20.00 15.20 0.30
C GLU A 274 18.62 15.33 -0.35
N ALA A 275 17.57 15.68 0.41
CA ALA A 275 16.27 16.03 -0.15
C ALA A 275 16.40 17.23 -1.11
N ASN A 276 17.20 18.23 -0.71
CA ASN A 276 17.57 19.37 -1.54
C ASN A 276 18.48 18.96 -2.72
N SER A 277 19.32 17.93 -2.61
CA SER A 277 20.17 17.44 -3.71
C SER A 277 19.37 16.67 -4.77
N ILE A 278 18.32 15.94 -4.38
CA ILE A 278 17.34 15.37 -5.31
C ILE A 278 16.60 16.52 -6.02
N SER A 279 16.18 17.55 -5.29
CA SER A 279 15.56 18.76 -5.85
C SER A 279 16.49 19.51 -6.83
N PHE A 280 17.77 19.66 -6.47
CA PHE A 280 18.78 20.39 -7.25
C PHE A 280 19.19 19.66 -8.53
N SER A 281 19.26 18.32 -8.50
CA SER A 281 19.60 17.51 -9.67
C SER A 281 18.50 17.52 -10.74
N LEU A 282 17.24 17.76 -10.35
CA LEU A 282 16.11 17.87 -11.27
C LEU A 282 15.99 19.27 -11.88
N ASN A 283 16.19 20.34 -11.09
CA ASN A 283 16.15 21.71 -11.60
C ASN A 283 17.30 22.05 -12.57
N ALA A 284 18.44 21.34 -12.49
CA ALA A 284 19.54 21.47 -13.44
C ALA A 284 19.23 20.86 -14.83
N SER A 285 18.08 20.18 -14.98
CA SER A 285 17.66 19.53 -16.24
C SER A 285 16.64 20.36 -17.05
N GLU A 286 16.16 21.49 -16.50
CA GLU A 286 15.19 22.39 -17.16
C GLU A 286 15.83 23.66 -17.73
N GLU A 287 17.16 23.84 -17.59
CA GLU A 287 17.93 24.89 -18.24
C GLU A 287 18.94 24.29 -19.24
N ASP A 288 18.45 23.79 -20.38
CA ASP A 288 19.23 23.64 -21.63
C ASP A 288 18.33 23.81 -22.87
#